data_AF-A0A6J5EVU9-F1
#
_entry.id   AF-A0A6J5EVU9-F1
#
_cell.length_a   1.000
_cell.length_b   1.000
_cell.length_c   1.000
_cell.angle_alpha   90.00
_cell.angle_beta   90.00
_cell.angle_gamma   90.00
#
_symmetry.space_group_name_H-M   'P 1'
#
loop_
_entity.id
_entity.type
_entity.pdbx_description
1 polymer ?
#
loop_
_entity_poly.entity_id
_entity_poly.type
_entity_poly.pdbx_seq_one_letter_code
_entity_poly.pdbx_strand_id
1 'polypeptide(L)'
;MSVANLGVDENTSLFYEGSPSLYGHAVWPSPFVSITSHIGSMSGWNRQQSFSGLRDAPMLFREDSFDPVARIRRGRLYLRSPERNPATWRVQRHPAYATTVQGNVAHPNAHVNTDARGFLLTELVTFRSWQATGDLLRRRHDAVLILGYGDRAAAHPILDVERLVTGEELITVRTRPGLSGLPELLAGIIPERYVTIVVEQYEKVASAAFRDDAESVVDRCREAASAALNAARFAADGGDVADAKDLAVLGKFFESREQSIINYAAQTLARLHARVKSVEQIKRGIAPPTDADAETAITLLGLIYRELRWTR
;
A
#
# COMPACT_ATOMS: atom_id res chain seq x y z
N MET A 1 -0.39 32.36 -7.85
CA MET A 1 0.47 31.33 -7.20
C MET A 1 0.82 30.31 -8.26
N SER A 2 2.09 29.93 -8.37
CA SER A 2 2.62 29.16 -9.50
C SER A 2 2.58 27.65 -9.18
N VAL A 3 1.42 27.04 -9.42
CA VAL A 3 1.25 25.58 -9.36
C VAL A 3 1.98 24.95 -10.55
N ALA A 4 2.79 23.92 -10.33
CA ALA A 4 3.61 23.32 -11.36
C ALA A 4 2.93 22.10 -12.02
N ASN A 5 2.82 22.09 -13.34
CA ASN A 5 2.41 20.91 -14.08
C ASN A 5 3.56 19.90 -14.20
N LEU A 6 3.21 18.62 -14.32
CA LEU A 6 4.11 17.53 -14.64
C LEU A 6 3.87 17.08 -16.08
N GLY A 7 4.92 17.10 -16.90
CA GLY A 7 4.93 16.58 -18.25
C GLY A 7 5.77 15.31 -18.32
N VAL A 8 5.26 14.27 -18.99
CA VAL A 8 5.97 13.00 -19.17
C VAL A 8 6.07 12.69 -20.66
N ASP A 9 7.30 12.50 -21.13
CA ASP A 9 7.53 12.02 -22.50
C ASP A 9 7.18 10.53 -22.53
N GLU A 10 6.21 10.18 -23.35
CA GLU A 10 5.67 8.83 -23.39
C GLU A 10 6.65 7.80 -23.94
N ASN A 11 7.49 8.18 -24.90
CA ASN A 11 8.39 7.24 -25.56
C ASN A 11 9.61 6.95 -24.67
N THR A 12 10.02 7.94 -23.89
CA THR A 12 11.30 7.91 -23.18
C THR A 12 11.15 7.90 -21.66
N SER A 13 9.92 8.07 -21.17
CA SER A 13 9.60 8.16 -19.73
C SER A 13 10.41 9.23 -19.00
N LEU A 14 10.77 10.31 -19.70
CA LEU A 14 11.48 11.45 -19.14
C LEU A 14 10.49 12.49 -18.62
N PHE A 15 10.86 13.12 -17.52
CA PHE A 15 9.96 13.99 -16.77
C PHE A 15 10.37 15.46 -16.90
N TYR A 16 9.36 16.30 -16.97
CA TYR A 16 9.49 17.75 -16.99
C TYR A 16 8.51 18.36 -15.98
N GLU A 17 8.94 19.44 -15.34
CA GLU A 17 8.12 20.21 -14.40
C GLU A 17 8.05 21.65 -14.93
N GLY A 18 6.87 22.25 -14.91
CA GLY A 18 6.69 23.55 -15.57
C GLY A 18 5.47 24.31 -15.15
N SER A 19 5.34 25.53 -15.66
CA SER A 19 4.19 26.38 -15.38
C SER A 19 2.92 25.88 -16.09
N PRO A 20 1.73 26.37 -15.69
CA PRO A 20 0.49 26.10 -16.41
C PRO A 20 0.52 26.54 -17.88
N SER A 21 1.41 27.47 -18.25
CA SER A 21 1.64 27.90 -19.63
C SER A 21 2.55 26.94 -20.42
N LEU A 22 2.83 25.75 -19.89
CA LEU A 22 3.61 24.67 -20.51
C LEU A 22 5.05 25.05 -20.84
N TYR A 23 5.62 25.97 -20.06
CA TYR A 23 7.06 26.21 -20.02
C TYR A 23 7.66 25.39 -18.90
N GLY A 24 8.51 24.42 -19.24
CA GLY A 24 9.05 23.47 -18.28
C GLY A 24 10.56 23.31 -18.34
N HIS A 25 11.09 22.70 -17.29
CA HIS A 25 12.48 22.26 -17.18
C HIS A 25 12.49 20.76 -16.93
N ALA A 26 13.60 20.12 -17.27
CA ALA A 26 13.78 18.70 -17.05
C ALA A 26 13.90 18.39 -15.55
N VAL A 27 13.27 17.31 -15.11
CA VAL A 27 13.42 16.80 -13.74
C VAL A 27 14.51 15.73 -13.77
N TRP A 28 15.62 15.99 -13.06
CA TRP A 28 16.75 15.08 -12.98
C TRP A 28 17.29 15.00 -11.54
N PRO A 29 17.55 13.79 -11.00
CA PRO A 29 17.27 12.47 -11.59
C PRO A 29 15.77 12.22 -11.81
N SER A 30 15.43 11.22 -12.64
CA SER A 30 14.03 10.85 -12.87
C SER A 30 13.35 10.51 -11.54
N PRO A 31 12.18 11.12 -11.25
CA PRO A 31 11.49 10.90 -9.99
C PRO A 31 10.84 9.50 -9.92
N PHE A 32 10.59 9.03 -8.70
CA PHE A 32 9.72 7.88 -8.47
C PHE A 32 8.27 8.31 -8.62
N VAL A 33 7.57 7.76 -9.61
CA VAL A 33 6.17 8.10 -9.91
C VAL A 33 5.33 6.83 -10.00
N SER A 34 4.22 6.83 -9.26
CA SER A 34 3.23 5.76 -9.26
C SER A 34 1.93 6.25 -9.89
N ILE A 35 1.22 5.36 -10.59
CA ILE A 35 -0.17 5.62 -10.98
C ILE A 35 -1.00 5.72 -9.69
N THR A 36 -1.90 6.68 -9.64
CA THR A 36 -2.90 6.80 -8.58
C THR A 36 -4.27 6.54 -9.19
N SER A 37 -4.98 5.54 -8.69
CA SER A 37 -6.32 5.21 -9.19
C SER A 37 -7.43 5.96 -8.44
N HIS A 38 -7.18 6.39 -7.20
CA HIS A 38 -8.20 7.02 -6.36
C HIS A 38 -7.59 7.83 -5.22
N ILE A 39 -8.26 8.92 -4.85
CA ILE A 39 -8.06 9.65 -3.61
C ILE A 39 -9.41 10.02 -3.00
N GLY A 40 -9.62 9.72 -1.72
CA GLY A 40 -10.86 10.01 -1.01
C GLY A 40 -11.29 8.84 -0.11
N SER A 41 -12.59 8.72 0.17
CA SER A 41 -13.10 7.60 0.99
C SER A 41 -12.90 6.26 0.28
N MET A 42 -12.56 5.22 1.05
CA MET A 42 -12.35 3.85 0.54
C MET A 42 -13.57 3.30 -0.19
N SER A 43 -14.79 3.62 0.24
CA SER A 43 -16.03 3.16 -0.39
C SER A 43 -16.24 3.74 -1.80
N GLY A 44 -15.58 4.85 -2.12
CA GLY A 44 -15.63 5.46 -3.45
C GLY A 44 -14.68 4.84 -4.47
N TRP A 45 -13.79 3.94 -4.05
CA TRP A 45 -12.81 3.34 -4.95
C TRP A 45 -13.44 2.25 -5.83
N ASN A 46 -13.45 2.47 -7.15
CA ASN A 46 -13.85 1.45 -8.12
C ASN A 46 -12.65 0.61 -8.58
N ARG A 47 -12.52 -0.61 -8.05
CA ARG A 47 -11.44 -1.55 -8.37
C ARG A 47 -11.49 -2.09 -9.81
N GLN A 48 -12.63 -2.00 -10.50
CA GLN A 48 -12.78 -2.52 -11.87
C GLN A 48 -12.18 -1.60 -12.93
N GLN A 49 -11.82 -0.36 -12.55
CA GLN A 49 -11.09 0.53 -13.46
C GLN A 49 -9.68 -0.02 -13.68
N SER A 50 -9.37 -0.30 -14.94
CA SER A 50 -8.03 -0.70 -15.37
C SER A 50 -7.42 0.41 -16.21
N PHE A 51 -6.11 0.62 -16.03
CA PHE A 51 -5.33 1.59 -16.78
C PHE A 51 -4.16 0.82 -17.39
N SER A 52 -3.95 0.93 -18.70
CA SER A 52 -2.92 0.12 -19.38
C SER A 52 -1.50 0.69 -19.24
N GLY A 53 -1.37 1.94 -18.77
CA GLY A 53 -0.11 2.64 -18.58
C GLY A 53 -0.31 4.14 -18.43
N LEU A 54 0.76 4.91 -18.68
CA LEU A 54 0.76 6.39 -18.61
C LEU A 54 -0.36 7.03 -19.44
N ARG A 55 -0.70 6.46 -20.61
CA ARG A 55 -1.76 6.94 -21.52
C ARG A 55 -3.12 7.03 -20.88
N ASP A 56 -3.41 6.15 -19.93
CA ASP A 56 -4.74 6.03 -19.35
C ASP A 56 -4.75 6.44 -17.88
N ALA A 57 -3.58 6.71 -17.29
CA ALA A 57 -3.44 7.07 -15.89
C ALA A 57 -4.25 8.36 -15.60
N PRO A 58 -5.27 8.29 -14.71
CA PRO A 58 -6.07 9.47 -14.38
C PRO A 58 -5.29 10.42 -13.47
N MET A 59 -4.40 9.86 -12.64
CA MET A 59 -3.61 10.59 -11.67
C MET A 59 -2.24 9.94 -11.48
N LEU A 60 -1.28 10.75 -11.06
CA LEU A 60 0.08 10.32 -10.70
C LEU A 60 0.43 10.81 -9.30
N PHE A 61 1.11 9.95 -8.53
CA PHE A 61 1.78 10.30 -7.28
C PHE A 61 3.28 10.30 -7.50
N ARG A 62 3.89 11.48 -7.39
CA ARG A 62 5.34 11.67 -7.39
C ARG A 62 5.83 11.62 -5.96
N GLU A 63 6.66 10.63 -5.64
CA GLU A 63 7.25 10.51 -4.32
C GLU A 63 8.43 11.48 -4.17
N ASP A 64 8.40 12.29 -3.12
CA ASP A 64 9.47 13.20 -2.75
C ASP A 64 10.36 12.60 -1.65
N SER A 65 9.81 11.74 -0.78
CA SER A 65 10.59 10.98 0.20
C SER A 65 9.86 9.75 0.72
N PHE A 66 10.65 8.77 1.18
CA PHE A 66 10.17 7.58 1.88
C PHE A 66 10.98 7.37 3.16
N ASP A 67 10.29 7.30 4.29
CA ASP A 67 10.85 6.86 5.56
C ASP A 67 10.58 5.35 5.72
N PRO A 68 11.60 4.48 5.62
CA PRO A 68 11.43 3.04 5.74
C PRO A 68 11.17 2.58 7.17
N VAL A 69 11.51 3.37 8.19
CA VAL A 69 11.30 3.03 9.60
C VAL A 69 9.87 3.40 10.00
N ALA A 70 9.46 4.64 9.75
CA ALA A 70 8.10 5.09 10.02
C ALA A 70 7.08 4.56 9.00
N ARG A 71 7.55 4.01 7.88
CA ARG A 71 6.75 3.55 6.74
C ARG A 71 5.86 4.66 6.18
N ILE A 72 6.42 5.86 6.08
CA ILE A 72 5.70 7.04 5.58
C ILE A 72 6.24 7.41 4.21
N ARG A 73 5.34 7.65 3.27
CA ARG A 73 5.67 8.27 1.98
C ARG A 73 5.16 9.70 1.98
N ARG A 74 5.96 10.61 1.46
CA ARG A 74 5.57 12.00 1.21
C ARG A 74 5.71 12.29 -0.28
N GLY A 75 4.72 12.94 -0.87
CA GLY A 75 4.76 13.23 -2.30
C GLY A 75 3.64 14.14 -2.76
N ARG A 76 3.66 14.44 -4.06
CA ARG A 76 2.71 15.34 -4.72
C ARG A 76 1.82 14.56 -5.67
N LEU A 77 0.55 14.96 -5.74
CA LEU A 77 -0.41 14.40 -6.68
C LEU A 77 -0.59 15.29 -7.89
N TYR A 78 -0.78 14.65 -9.04
CA TYR A 78 -1.09 15.31 -10.29
C TYR A 78 -2.28 14.63 -10.95
N LEU A 79 -3.23 15.43 -11.42
CA LEU A 79 -4.40 15.01 -12.19
C LEU A 79 -4.08 15.11 -13.67
N ARG A 80 -4.49 14.13 -14.48
CA ARG A 80 -4.36 14.24 -15.92
C ARG A 80 -5.07 15.49 -16.42
N SER A 81 -4.40 16.26 -17.29
CA SER A 81 -5.01 17.46 -17.87
C SER A 81 -6.19 17.07 -18.77
N PRO A 82 -7.37 17.68 -18.60
CA PRO A 82 -8.54 17.47 -19.45
C PRO A 82 -8.44 18.23 -20.79
N GLU A 83 -7.44 19.09 -20.95
CA GLU A 83 -7.15 19.79 -22.21
C GLU A 83 -6.50 18.85 -23.24
N ARG A 84 -6.03 19.38 -24.37
CA ARG A 84 -5.30 18.59 -25.38
C ARG A 84 -4.13 17.85 -24.70
N ASN A 85 -4.15 16.52 -24.78
CA ASN A 85 -3.20 15.65 -24.07
C ASN A 85 -2.86 14.43 -24.96
N PRO A 86 -1.60 14.25 -25.41
CA PRO A 86 -0.41 15.05 -25.12
C PRO A 86 -0.53 16.53 -25.52
N ALA A 87 0.19 17.39 -24.80
CA ALA A 87 0.25 18.82 -25.06
C ALA A 87 1.63 19.21 -25.58
N THR A 88 1.71 20.28 -26.37
CA THR A 88 2.98 20.83 -26.86
C THR A 88 3.60 21.75 -25.81
N TRP A 89 4.66 21.29 -25.13
CA TRP A 89 5.41 22.06 -24.15
C TRP A 89 6.61 22.75 -24.78
N ARG A 90 7.04 23.85 -24.16
CA ARG A 90 8.34 24.48 -24.37
C ARG A 90 9.24 24.08 -23.22
N VAL A 91 10.17 23.16 -23.48
CA VAL A 91 11.04 22.60 -22.44
C VAL A 91 12.51 22.88 -22.74
N GLN A 92 13.33 22.92 -21.69
CA GLN A 92 14.77 22.82 -21.87
C GLN A 92 15.16 21.39 -22.21
N ARG A 93 16.32 21.21 -22.87
CA ARG A 93 16.85 19.88 -23.18
C ARG A 93 17.02 19.05 -21.90
N HIS A 94 16.55 17.82 -21.94
CA HIS A 94 16.72 16.90 -20.82
C HIS A 94 18.20 16.46 -20.67
N PRO A 95 18.78 16.48 -19.45
CA PRO A 95 20.18 16.12 -19.21
C PRO A 95 20.58 14.72 -19.73
N ALA A 96 19.63 13.79 -19.77
CA ALA A 96 19.83 12.43 -20.31
C ALA A 96 20.22 12.39 -21.82
N TYR A 97 20.00 13.47 -22.58
CA TYR A 97 20.34 13.58 -24.01
C TYR A 97 21.62 14.37 -24.27
N ALA A 98 22.65 14.16 -23.46
CA ALA A 98 23.90 14.91 -23.50
C ALA A 98 24.63 14.87 -24.87
N THR A 99 24.33 13.90 -25.76
CA THR A 99 25.04 13.75 -27.05
C THR A 99 24.17 13.36 -28.24
N THR A 100 22.88 13.05 -28.06
CA THR A 100 22.02 12.57 -29.15
C THR A 100 21.15 13.69 -29.71
N VAL A 101 21.04 13.75 -31.03
CA VAL A 101 20.11 14.65 -31.74
C VAL A 101 18.70 14.21 -31.37
N GLN A 102 18.01 14.97 -30.52
CA GLN A 102 16.57 14.79 -30.30
C GLN A 102 15.90 15.12 -31.66
N GLY A 103 15.42 14.13 -32.40
CA GLY A 103 14.76 14.40 -33.68
C GLY A 103 13.52 15.25 -33.43
N ASN A 104 13.38 16.35 -34.18
CA ASN A 104 12.14 17.13 -34.16
C ASN A 104 11.04 16.29 -34.85
N VAL A 105 9.84 16.21 -34.28
CA VAL A 105 8.72 15.40 -34.81
C VAL A 105 8.38 15.80 -36.26
N ALA A 106 8.65 17.05 -36.63
CA ALA A 106 8.45 17.54 -37.99
C ALA A 106 9.56 17.13 -38.99
N HIS A 107 10.80 16.92 -38.54
CA HIS A 107 11.95 16.68 -39.42
C HIS A 107 13.03 15.82 -38.72
N PRO A 108 13.08 14.50 -38.97
CA PRO A 108 14.00 13.58 -38.29
C PRO A 108 15.49 13.84 -38.59
N ASN A 109 15.82 14.67 -39.59
CA ASN A 109 17.19 15.04 -39.97
C ASN A 109 17.56 16.51 -39.68
N ALA A 110 16.70 17.28 -39.00
CA ALA A 110 16.98 18.67 -38.67
C ALA A 110 17.56 18.81 -37.26
N HIS A 111 18.54 19.69 -37.07
CA HIS A 111 18.98 20.12 -35.75
C HIS A 111 17.78 20.59 -34.92
N VAL A 112 17.75 20.27 -33.62
CA VAL A 112 16.73 20.81 -32.70
C VAL A 112 16.84 22.32 -32.72
N ASN A 113 15.95 22.99 -33.44
CA ASN A 113 15.83 24.44 -33.40
C ASN A 113 15.24 24.81 -32.04
N THR A 114 16.11 25.14 -31.09
CA THR A 114 15.70 25.81 -29.85
C THR A 114 15.29 27.25 -30.16
N ASP A 115 14.35 27.80 -29.41
CA ASP A 115 14.09 29.24 -29.44
C ASP A 115 15.32 30.02 -28.93
N ALA A 116 15.29 31.35 -29.05
CA ALA A 116 16.38 32.22 -28.59
C ALA A 116 16.71 32.09 -27.08
N ARG A 117 15.84 31.44 -26.30
CA ARG A 117 16.01 31.19 -24.86
C ARG A 117 16.38 29.73 -24.55
N GLY A 118 16.65 28.92 -25.57
CA GLY A 118 17.06 27.51 -25.42
C GLY A 118 15.91 26.52 -25.21
N PHE A 119 14.65 26.94 -25.38
CA PHE A 119 13.51 26.03 -25.27
C PHE A 119 13.24 25.30 -26.60
N LEU A 120 12.90 24.01 -26.50
CA LEU A 120 12.47 23.18 -27.62
C LEU A 120 11.01 22.76 -27.43
N LEU A 121 10.32 22.50 -28.53
CA LEU A 121 8.94 22.00 -28.50
C LEU A 121 8.93 20.49 -28.32
N THR A 122 8.13 19.99 -27.37
CA THR A 122 7.96 18.55 -27.11
C THR A 122 6.51 18.23 -26.81
N GLU A 123 6.00 17.14 -27.37
CA GLU A 123 4.68 16.61 -27.01
C GLU A 123 4.81 15.76 -25.73
N LEU A 124 4.15 16.19 -24.65
CA LEU A 124 4.23 15.54 -23.34
C LEU A 124 2.84 15.19 -22.82
N VAL A 125 2.71 13.99 -22.23
CA VAL A 125 1.52 13.63 -21.46
C VAL A 125 1.48 14.54 -20.23
N THR A 126 0.42 15.33 -20.13
CA THR A 126 0.36 16.48 -19.22
C THR A 126 -0.53 16.20 -18.02
N PHE A 127 -0.01 16.49 -16.83
CA PHE A 127 -0.73 16.42 -15.57
C PHE A 127 -0.61 17.75 -14.83
N ARG A 128 -1.70 18.22 -14.24
CA ARG A 128 -1.77 19.43 -13.40
C ARG A 128 -1.67 19.04 -11.94
N SER A 129 -1.05 19.86 -11.08
CA SER A 129 -1.06 19.52 -9.65
C SER A 129 -2.49 19.40 -9.15
N TRP A 130 -2.70 18.36 -8.36
CA TRP A 130 -3.91 18.17 -7.60
C TRP A 130 -3.98 19.18 -6.46
N GLN A 131 -5.21 19.52 -6.07
CA GLN A 131 -5.50 20.39 -4.94
C GLN A 131 -6.61 19.74 -4.12
N ALA A 132 -6.43 19.71 -2.81
CA ALA A 132 -7.35 19.11 -1.87
C ALA A 132 -8.63 19.91 -1.84
N THR A 133 -9.73 19.18 -1.87
CA THR A 133 -11.04 19.75 -1.61
C THR A 133 -11.19 19.99 -0.12
N GLY A 134 -11.98 21.01 0.26
CA GLY A 134 -12.29 21.26 1.67
C GLY A 134 -12.95 20.05 2.36
N ASP A 135 -13.70 19.25 1.61
CA ASP A 135 -14.31 18.02 2.13
C ASP A 135 -13.28 16.95 2.46
N LEU A 136 -12.27 16.75 1.59
CA LEU A 136 -11.21 15.81 1.87
C LEU A 136 -10.43 16.22 3.12
N LEU A 137 -10.12 17.51 3.29
CA LEU A 137 -9.41 17.99 4.47
C LEU A 137 -10.22 17.82 5.76
N ARG A 138 -11.55 18.04 5.69
CA ARG A 138 -12.47 17.82 6.82
C ARG A 138 -12.59 16.34 7.20
N ARG A 139 -12.58 15.43 6.24
CA ARG A 139 -12.74 13.98 6.42
C ARG A 139 -11.43 13.20 6.21
N ARG A 140 -10.29 13.85 6.45
CA ARG A 140 -8.97 13.25 6.13
C ARG A 140 -8.70 11.92 6.83
N HIS A 141 -9.27 11.72 8.02
CA HIS A 141 -9.13 10.49 8.79
C HIS A 141 -9.74 9.27 8.09
N ASP A 142 -10.70 9.48 7.19
CA ASP A 142 -11.33 8.44 6.37
C ASP A 142 -10.76 8.39 4.94
N ALA A 143 -9.81 9.27 4.61
CA ALA A 143 -9.29 9.42 3.27
C ALA A 143 -8.11 8.47 3.03
N VAL A 144 -8.17 7.77 1.89
CA VAL A 144 -7.11 6.89 1.41
C VAL A 144 -6.63 7.38 0.05
N LEU A 145 -5.35 7.11 -0.20
CA LEU A 145 -4.71 7.22 -1.50
C LEU A 145 -4.49 5.80 -2.04
N ILE A 146 -5.00 5.50 -3.22
CA ILE A 146 -4.78 4.20 -3.86
C ILE A 146 -3.67 4.34 -4.90
N LEU A 147 -2.53 3.69 -4.64
CA LEU A 147 -1.40 3.64 -5.56
C LEU A 147 -1.41 2.31 -6.33
N GLY A 148 -1.11 2.37 -7.62
CA GLY A 148 -1.25 1.26 -8.55
C GLY A 148 -2.67 1.10 -9.06
N TYR A 149 -2.93 -0.03 -9.74
CA TYR A 149 -4.24 -0.38 -10.28
C TYR A 149 -4.38 -1.91 -10.32
N GLY A 150 -5.62 -2.40 -10.43
CA GLY A 150 -5.91 -3.84 -10.51
C GLY A 150 -5.45 -4.63 -9.28
N ASP A 151 -4.77 -5.74 -9.52
CA ASP A 151 -4.19 -6.63 -8.51
C ASP A 151 -2.93 -6.07 -7.84
N ARG A 152 -2.33 -5.03 -8.42
CA ARG A 152 -1.15 -4.32 -7.90
C ARG A 152 -1.50 -2.99 -7.23
N ALA A 153 -2.77 -2.77 -6.89
CA ALA A 153 -3.22 -1.59 -6.16
C ALA A 153 -3.06 -1.77 -4.65
N ALA A 154 -2.56 -0.74 -3.98
CA ALA A 154 -2.42 -0.68 -2.52
C ALA A 154 -3.09 0.58 -1.96
N ALA A 155 -3.78 0.42 -0.82
CA ALA A 155 -4.43 1.51 -0.12
C ALA A 155 -3.50 2.11 0.95
N HIS A 156 -3.35 3.43 0.91
CA HIS A 156 -2.49 4.19 1.82
C HIS A 156 -3.33 5.24 2.56
N PRO A 157 -3.54 5.11 3.88
CA PRO A 157 -4.22 6.15 4.66
C PRO A 157 -3.50 7.49 4.54
N ILE A 158 -4.26 8.56 4.33
CA ILE A 158 -3.72 9.93 4.33
C ILE A 158 -3.56 10.39 5.77
N LEU A 159 -2.33 10.74 6.14
CA LEU A 159 -2.01 11.24 7.47
C LEU A 159 -2.11 12.76 7.53
N ASP A 160 -1.59 13.43 6.49
CA ASP A 160 -1.50 14.88 6.45
C ASP A 160 -1.45 15.43 5.02
N VAL A 161 -1.83 16.70 4.86
CA VAL A 161 -1.76 17.46 3.61
C VAL A 161 -1.24 18.86 3.93
N GLU A 162 -0.05 19.17 3.44
CA GLU A 162 0.65 20.44 3.62
C GLU A 162 0.68 21.23 2.30
N ARG A 163 0.51 22.55 2.35
CA ARG A 163 0.68 23.40 1.16
C ARG A 163 2.10 23.94 1.10
N LEU A 164 2.79 23.64 0.00
CA LEU A 164 4.15 24.12 -0.27
C LEU A 164 4.14 25.58 -0.73
N VAL A 165 5.32 26.23 -0.69
CA VAL A 165 5.51 27.59 -1.23
C VAL A 165 5.21 27.69 -2.73
N THR A 166 5.35 26.58 -3.46
CA THR A 166 4.97 26.46 -4.88
C THR A 166 3.44 26.43 -5.05
N GLY A 167 2.67 26.28 -3.98
CA GLY A 167 1.21 26.12 -4.03
C GLY A 167 0.76 24.70 -4.37
N GLU A 168 1.69 23.79 -4.66
CA GLU A 168 1.42 22.35 -4.70
C GLU A 168 1.14 21.82 -3.30
N GLU A 169 0.46 20.68 -3.23
CA GLU A 169 0.16 20.03 -1.97
C GLU A 169 1.03 18.80 -1.77
N LEU A 170 1.72 18.78 -0.63
CA LEU A 170 2.52 17.67 -0.15
C LEU A 170 1.65 16.78 0.71
N ILE A 171 1.43 15.55 0.25
CA ILE A 171 0.60 14.56 0.89
C ILE A 171 1.50 13.59 1.63
N THR A 172 1.19 13.36 2.90
CA THR A 172 1.85 12.36 3.73
C THR A 172 0.92 11.16 3.87
N VAL A 173 1.37 9.99 3.44
CA VAL A 173 0.60 8.75 3.52
C VAL A 173 1.33 7.67 4.29
N ARG A 174 0.58 6.84 4.99
CA ARG A 174 1.13 5.63 5.63
C ARG A 174 1.20 4.51 4.61
N THR A 175 2.39 3.94 4.44
CA THR A 175 2.57 2.67 3.77
C THR A 175 2.27 1.57 4.76
N ARG A 176 1.18 0.84 4.54
CA ARG A 176 0.95 -0.41 5.27
C ARG A 176 2.11 -1.36 4.94
N PRO A 177 2.66 -2.09 5.92
CA PRO A 177 3.76 -3.00 5.66
C PRO A 177 3.34 -4.02 4.59
N GLY A 178 3.91 -3.90 3.39
CA GLY A 178 3.96 -5.01 2.45
C GLY A 178 4.82 -6.08 3.12
N LEU A 179 4.18 -7.19 3.50
CA LEU A 179 4.53 -8.13 4.58
C LEU A 179 3.94 -7.71 5.93
N SER A 180 2.69 -8.12 6.08
CA SER A 180 1.76 -8.11 7.20
C SER A 180 2.31 -8.26 8.65
N GLY A 181 3.62 -8.37 8.91
CA GLY A 181 4.16 -8.85 10.19
C GLY A 181 4.06 -10.38 10.34
N LEU A 182 3.45 -11.05 9.37
CA LEU A 182 3.47 -12.50 9.25
C LEU A 182 4.84 -12.96 8.72
N PRO A 183 5.54 -13.86 9.43
CA PRO A 183 6.77 -14.47 8.96
C PRO A 183 6.50 -15.47 7.82
N GLU A 184 7.50 -15.73 6.98
CA GLU A 184 7.36 -16.66 5.85
C GLU A 184 7.14 -18.08 6.35
N LEU A 185 6.00 -18.69 5.99
CA LEU A 185 5.63 -20.02 6.42
C LEU A 185 6.33 -21.10 5.56
N LEU A 186 7.06 -22.01 6.20
CA LEU A 186 7.76 -23.11 5.54
C LEU A 186 6.85 -24.35 5.49
N ALA A 187 6.13 -24.54 4.38
CA ALA A 187 5.17 -25.64 4.25
C ALA A 187 5.79 -27.04 4.47
N GLY A 188 7.06 -27.24 4.08
CA GLY A 188 7.74 -28.53 4.17
C GLY A 188 8.05 -29.05 5.58
N ILE A 189 7.88 -28.22 6.62
CA ILE A 189 8.09 -28.61 8.02
C ILE A 189 6.78 -28.69 8.82
N ILE A 190 5.66 -28.35 8.20
CA ILE A 190 4.33 -28.52 8.78
C ILE A 190 3.93 -30.00 8.64
N PRO A 191 3.30 -30.63 9.65
CA PRO A 191 2.85 -32.01 9.54
C PRO A 191 1.97 -32.22 8.30
N GLU A 192 2.33 -33.21 7.47
CA GLU A 192 1.75 -33.44 6.13
C GLU A 192 0.22 -33.55 6.15
N ARG A 193 -0.35 -34.20 7.18
CA ARG A 193 -1.80 -34.34 7.36
C ARG A 193 -2.54 -33.01 7.48
N TYR A 194 -1.86 -31.94 7.91
CA TYR A 194 -2.47 -30.65 8.26
C TYR A 194 -1.92 -29.46 7.46
N VAL A 195 -0.94 -29.66 6.58
CA VAL A 195 -0.31 -28.56 5.83
C VAL A 195 -1.32 -27.73 5.05
N THR A 196 -2.28 -28.37 4.38
CA THR A 196 -3.29 -27.69 3.55
C THR A 196 -4.12 -26.71 4.37
N ILE A 197 -4.66 -27.14 5.52
CA ILE A 197 -5.52 -26.26 6.35
C ILE A 197 -4.71 -25.14 7.00
N VAL A 198 -3.46 -25.39 7.41
CA VAL A 198 -2.62 -24.36 8.02
C VAL A 198 -2.24 -23.29 6.99
N VAL A 199 -1.81 -23.70 5.80
CA VAL A 199 -1.45 -22.79 4.70
C VAL A 199 -2.68 -22.00 4.24
N GLU A 200 -3.84 -22.65 4.08
CA GLU A 200 -5.06 -21.96 3.67
C GLU A 200 -5.49 -20.86 4.67
N GLN A 201 -5.41 -21.14 5.98
CA GLN A 201 -5.74 -20.14 7.00
C GLN A 201 -4.68 -19.03 7.09
N TYR A 202 -3.39 -19.38 6.92
CA TYR A 202 -2.32 -18.40 6.82
C TYR A 202 -2.56 -17.41 5.66
N GLU A 203 -2.88 -17.92 4.47
CA GLU A 203 -3.17 -17.09 3.29
C GLU A 203 -4.42 -16.21 3.46
N LYS A 204 -5.44 -16.72 4.17
CA LYS A 204 -6.61 -15.90 4.53
C LYS A 204 -6.23 -14.71 5.40
N VAL A 205 -5.35 -14.90 6.39
CA VAL A 205 -4.84 -13.78 7.19
C VAL A 205 -4.01 -12.83 6.34
N ALA A 206 -3.09 -13.36 5.53
CA ALA A 206 -2.25 -12.56 4.66
C ALA A 206 -3.11 -11.69 3.73
N SER A 207 -4.18 -12.23 3.14
CA SER A 207 -5.13 -11.47 2.34
C SER A 207 -5.91 -10.44 3.16
N ALA A 208 -6.41 -10.81 4.33
CA ALA A 208 -7.23 -9.94 5.19
C ALA A 208 -6.43 -8.74 5.72
N ALA A 209 -5.17 -8.95 6.11
CA ALA A 209 -4.30 -7.91 6.66
C ALA A 209 -4.12 -6.68 5.74
N PHE A 210 -4.32 -6.85 4.43
CA PHE A 210 -4.25 -5.74 3.47
C PHE A 210 -5.59 -5.08 3.18
N ARG A 211 -6.72 -5.76 3.40
CA ARG A 211 -7.98 -5.47 2.72
C ARG A 211 -9.18 -5.31 3.65
N ASP A 212 -9.11 -5.90 4.84
CA ASP A 212 -10.27 -6.03 5.71
C ASP A 212 -10.21 -5.05 6.89
N ASP A 213 -11.32 -4.92 7.61
CA ASP A 213 -11.41 -4.19 8.87
C ASP A 213 -10.72 -4.92 10.02
N ALA A 214 -10.50 -4.21 11.12
CA ALA A 214 -9.80 -4.73 12.30
C ALA A 214 -10.49 -5.96 12.91
N GLU A 215 -11.82 -6.02 12.88
CA GLU A 215 -12.58 -7.15 13.42
C GLU A 215 -12.33 -8.43 12.62
N SER A 216 -12.41 -8.34 11.28
CA SER A 216 -12.11 -9.44 10.36
C SER A 216 -10.66 -9.91 10.51
N VAL A 217 -9.69 -8.98 10.56
CA VAL A 217 -8.27 -9.36 10.71
C VAL A 217 -8.03 -10.13 12.01
N VAL A 218 -8.60 -9.66 13.13
CA VAL A 218 -8.48 -10.35 14.44
C VAL A 218 -9.12 -11.73 14.41
N ASP A 219 -10.30 -11.87 13.79
CA ASP A 219 -10.99 -13.15 13.63
C ASP A 219 -10.15 -14.14 12.80
N ARG A 220 -9.66 -13.72 11.64
CA ARG A 220 -8.79 -14.54 10.78
C ARG A 220 -7.51 -14.97 11.51
N CYS A 221 -6.89 -14.07 12.27
CA CYS A 221 -5.70 -14.40 13.04
C CYS A 221 -6.00 -15.50 14.07
N ARG A 222 -7.15 -15.41 14.76
CA ARG A 222 -7.59 -16.40 15.75
C ARG A 222 -7.84 -17.77 15.11
N GLU A 223 -8.45 -17.82 13.94
CA GLU A 223 -8.69 -19.07 13.21
C GLU A 223 -7.38 -19.71 12.72
N ALA A 224 -6.47 -18.93 12.15
CA ALA A 224 -5.15 -19.41 11.73
C ALA A 224 -4.31 -19.94 12.90
N ALA A 225 -4.29 -19.24 14.03
CA ALA A 225 -3.64 -19.70 15.25
C ALA A 225 -4.26 -21.02 15.76
N SER A 226 -5.59 -21.13 15.72
CA SER A 226 -6.30 -22.34 16.15
C SER A 226 -5.96 -23.54 15.26
N ALA A 227 -5.90 -23.35 13.93
CA ALA A 227 -5.50 -24.39 12.99
C ALA A 227 -4.05 -24.84 13.22
N ALA A 228 -3.12 -23.89 13.37
CA ALA A 228 -1.71 -24.18 13.60
C ALA A 228 -1.47 -24.95 14.90
N LEU A 229 -2.06 -24.48 16.01
CA LEU A 229 -1.87 -25.10 17.32
C LEU A 229 -2.58 -26.45 17.44
N ASN A 230 -3.73 -26.65 16.80
CA ASN A 230 -4.34 -27.98 16.72
C ASN A 230 -3.45 -28.94 15.92
N ALA A 231 -2.93 -28.51 14.77
CA ALA A 231 -2.02 -29.33 13.95
C ALA A 231 -0.75 -29.73 14.73
N ALA A 232 -0.13 -28.79 15.45
CA ALA A 232 1.02 -29.06 16.29
C ALA A 232 0.69 -30.01 17.46
N ARG A 233 -0.46 -29.83 18.13
CA ARG A 233 -0.93 -30.73 19.19
C ARG A 233 -1.15 -32.15 18.67
N PHE A 234 -1.84 -32.28 17.53
CA PHE A 234 -2.13 -33.59 16.96
C PHE A 234 -0.88 -34.34 16.52
N ALA A 235 0.12 -33.62 15.98
CA ALA A 235 1.42 -34.21 15.68
C ALA A 235 2.16 -34.70 16.93
N ALA A 236 1.95 -34.05 18.09
CA ALA A 236 2.60 -34.43 19.34
C ALA A 236 1.91 -35.60 20.07
N ASP A 237 0.56 -35.63 20.09
CA ASP A 237 -0.22 -36.55 20.94
C ASP A 237 -1.05 -37.58 20.16
N GLY A 238 -1.00 -37.59 18.82
CA GLY A 238 -1.72 -38.57 18.00
C GLY A 238 -3.24 -38.40 17.96
N GLY A 239 -3.74 -37.18 18.20
CA GLY A 239 -5.18 -36.89 18.22
C GLY A 239 -5.83 -36.79 16.84
N ASP A 240 -7.18 -36.85 16.82
CA ASP A 240 -7.98 -36.70 15.62
C ASP A 240 -8.64 -35.31 15.50
N VAL A 241 -8.94 -34.90 14.27
CA VAL A 241 -9.53 -33.58 13.95
C VAL A 241 -10.85 -33.34 14.68
N ALA A 242 -11.60 -34.41 14.96
CA ALA A 242 -12.83 -34.37 15.75
C ALA A 242 -12.63 -33.86 17.20
N ASP A 243 -11.39 -33.91 17.72
CA ASP A 243 -11.03 -33.39 19.05
C ASP A 243 -10.47 -31.95 19.00
N ALA A 244 -10.62 -31.22 17.90
CA ALA A 244 -10.12 -29.85 17.79
C ALA A 244 -10.57 -28.97 18.97
N LYS A 245 -9.64 -28.18 19.51
CA LYS A 245 -9.88 -27.31 20.67
C LYS A 245 -9.88 -25.84 20.27
N ASP A 246 -10.55 -25.04 21.08
CA ASP A 246 -10.48 -23.58 21.00
C ASP A 246 -9.10 -23.04 21.39
N LEU A 247 -8.76 -21.86 20.84
CA LEU A 247 -7.45 -21.23 20.99
C LEU A 247 -7.00 -21.06 22.46
N ALA A 248 -7.92 -20.65 23.34
CA ALA A 248 -7.59 -20.46 24.76
C ALA A 248 -7.27 -21.78 25.48
N VAL A 249 -7.85 -22.90 25.04
CA VAL A 249 -7.56 -24.24 25.56
C VAL A 249 -6.21 -24.73 25.01
N LEU A 250 -5.96 -24.50 23.71
CA LEU A 250 -4.68 -24.82 23.08
C LEU A 250 -3.52 -24.09 23.76
N GLY A 251 -3.67 -22.79 24.09
CA GLY A 251 -2.64 -22.06 24.81
C GLY A 251 -2.18 -22.76 26.10
N LYS A 252 -3.13 -23.20 26.93
CA LYS A 252 -2.83 -23.92 28.18
C LYS A 252 -2.16 -25.27 27.96
N PHE A 253 -2.50 -25.95 26.88
CA PHE A 253 -1.84 -27.21 26.51
C PHE A 253 -0.35 -27.02 26.20
N PHE A 254 0.01 -25.92 25.53
CA PHE A 254 1.41 -25.61 25.24
C PHE A 254 2.17 -25.07 26.48
N GLU A 255 1.46 -24.42 27.41
CA GLU A 255 2.05 -24.03 28.71
C GLU A 255 2.55 -25.23 29.51
N SER A 256 1.81 -26.34 29.56
CA SER A 256 2.24 -27.55 30.27
C SER A 256 3.43 -28.27 29.62
N ARG A 257 3.90 -27.77 28.47
CA ARG A 257 5.09 -28.25 27.73
C ARG A 257 6.23 -27.23 27.73
N GLU A 258 6.23 -26.30 28.69
CA GLU A 258 7.22 -25.23 28.81
C GLU A 258 7.21 -24.22 27.64
N GLN A 259 6.16 -24.23 26.79
CA GLN A 259 5.98 -23.28 25.69
C GLN A 259 5.04 -22.14 26.10
N SER A 260 5.40 -21.44 27.19
CA SER A 260 4.60 -20.37 27.79
C SER A 260 4.36 -19.18 26.86
N ILE A 261 5.28 -18.89 25.93
CA ILE A 261 5.13 -17.83 24.92
C ILE A 261 3.92 -18.12 24.03
N ILE A 262 3.76 -19.37 23.56
CA ILE A 262 2.59 -19.78 22.78
C ILE A 262 1.31 -19.57 23.58
N ASN A 263 1.31 -19.93 24.87
CA ASN A 263 0.16 -19.71 25.74
C ASN A 263 -0.22 -18.22 25.79
N TYR A 264 0.72 -17.33 26.16
CA TYR A 264 0.40 -15.92 26.29
C TYR A 264 -0.05 -15.29 24.96
N ALA A 265 0.54 -15.69 23.84
CA ALA A 265 0.11 -15.24 22.53
C ALA A 265 -1.33 -15.71 22.21
N ALA A 266 -1.62 -16.99 22.40
CA ALA A 266 -2.94 -17.57 22.18
C ALA A 266 -4.02 -16.96 23.09
N GLN A 267 -3.73 -16.75 24.38
CA GLN A 267 -4.65 -16.13 25.32
C GLN A 267 -4.95 -14.67 24.96
N THR A 268 -3.92 -13.93 24.57
CA THR A 268 -4.07 -12.51 24.19
C THR A 268 -4.91 -12.41 22.92
N LEU A 269 -4.62 -13.23 21.91
CA LEU A 269 -5.37 -13.27 20.67
C LEU A 269 -6.84 -13.70 20.90
N ALA A 270 -7.10 -14.69 21.75
CA ALA A 270 -8.45 -15.09 22.13
C ALA A 270 -9.24 -13.95 22.82
N ARG A 271 -8.57 -13.13 23.64
CA ARG A 271 -9.18 -11.95 24.28
C ARG A 271 -9.47 -10.83 23.30
N LEU A 272 -8.59 -10.60 22.33
CA LEU A 272 -8.83 -9.64 21.25
C LEU A 272 -10.04 -10.07 20.41
N HIS A 273 -10.12 -11.34 20.02
CA HIS A 273 -11.28 -11.86 19.29
C HIS A 273 -12.59 -11.76 20.09
N ALA A 274 -12.56 -11.95 21.42
CA ALA A 274 -13.74 -11.76 22.24
C ALA A 274 -14.31 -10.31 22.18
N ARG A 275 -13.47 -9.31 21.91
CA ARG A 275 -13.90 -7.90 21.73
C ARG A 275 -14.71 -7.68 20.46
N VAL A 276 -14.64 -8.58 19.46
CA VAL A 276 -15.45 -8.49 18.24
C VAL A 276 -16.94 -8.70 18.55
N LYS A 277 -17.27 -9.45 19.60
CA LYS A 277 -18.65 -9.78 19.94
C LYS A 277 -19.32 -8.62 20.67
N SER A 278 -20.33 -8.01 20.05
CA SER A 278 -21.12 -6.91 20.63
C SER A 278 -21.67 -7.22 22.03
N VAL A 279 -22.08 -8.47 22.28
CA VAL A 279 -22.53 -8.92 23.61
C VAL A 279 -21.42 -8.82 24.66
N GLU A 280 -20.18 -9.18 24.32
CA GLU A 280 -19.05 -9.08 25.24
C GLU A 280 -18.58 -7.62 25.41
N GLN A 281 -18.70 -6.79 24.36
CA GLN A 281 -18.48 -5.35 24.43
C GLN A 281 -19.40 -4.70 25.47
N ILE A 282 -20.71 -4.98 25.41
CA ILE A 282 -21.71 -4.46 26.34
C ILE A 282 -21.47 -5.00 27.76
N LYS A 283 -21.30 -6.32 27.91
CA LYS A 283 -21.13 -6.96 29.23
C LYS A 283 -19.92 -6.44 29.99
N ARG A 284 -18.83 -6.11 29.30
CA ARG A 284 -17.55 -5.76 29.91
C ARG A 284 -17.18 -4.29 29.78
N GLY A 285 -17.99 -3.49 29.07
CA GLY A 285 -17.69 -2.08 28.79
C GLY A 285 -16.41 -1.89 27.98
N ILE A 286 -16.12 -2.80 27.05
CA ILE A 286 -14.89 -2.80 26.26
C ILE A 286 -15.16 -2.30 24.83
N ALA A 287 -14.22 -1.51 24.30
CA ALA A 287 -14.28 -0.96 22.95
C ALA A 287 -14.06 -2.05 21.87
N PRO A 288 -14.60 -1.86 20.65
CA PRO A 288 -14.30 -2.75 19.52
C PRO A 288 -12.82 -2.71 19.13
N PRO A 289 -12.31 -3.74 18.44
CA PRO A 289 -10.94 -3.76 17.93
C PRO A 289 -10.64 -2.58 17.00
N THR A 290 -9.46 -2.01 17.16
CA THR A 290 -8.89 -0.96 16.31
C THR A 290 -7.84 -1.53 15.37
N ASP A 291 -7.37 -0.74 14.40
CA ASP A 291 -6.25 -1.12 13.52
C ASP A 291 -5.00 -1.54 14.32
N ALA A 292 -4.75 -0.92 15.47
CA ALA A 292 -3.63 -1.30 16.35
C ALA A 292 -3.82 -2.68 17.00
N ASP A 293 -5.06 -3.06 17.33
CA ASP A 293 -5.38 -4.41 17.82
C ASP A 293 -5.20 -5.45 16.70
N ALA A 294 -5.52 -5.10 15.45
CA ALA A 294 -5.30 -5.95 14.28
C ALA A 294 -3.81 -6.17 14.00
N GLU A 295 -2.98 -5.12 14.02
CA GLU A 295 -1.52 -5.23 13.90
C GLU A 295 -0.94 -6.10 15.03
N THR A 296 -1.45 -5.95 16.25
CA THR A 296 -1.07 -6.78 17.40
C THR A 296 -1.45 -8.24 17.18
N ALA A 297 -2.67 -8.52 16.71
CA ALA A 297 -3.14 -9.87 16.44
C ALA A 297 -2.25 -10.60 15.41
N ILE A 298 -1.84 -9.89 14.35
CA ILE A 298 -0.93 -10.46 13.36
C ILE A 298 0.45 -10.73 13.96
N THR A 299 0.97 -9.80 14.77
CA THR A 299 2.26 -9.97 15.44
C THR A 299 2.26 -11.20 16.36
N LEU A 300 1.18 -11.42 17.11
CA LEU A 300 0.99 -12.59 17.98
C LEU A 300 0.91 -13.89 17.17
N LEU A 301 0.19 -13.88 16.04
CA LEU A 301 0.14 -15.04 15.14
C LEU A 301 1.54 -15.36 14.58
N GLY A 302 2.28 -14.34 14.14
CA GLY A 302 3.66 -14.51 13.69
C GLY A 302 4.59 -15.04 14.79
N LEU A 303 4.35 -14.68 16.05
CA LEU A 303 5.08 -15.24 17.19
C LEU A 303 4.76 -16.72 17.38
N ILE A 304 3.48 -17.11 17.28
CA ILE A 304 3.06 -18.52 17.36
C ILE A 304 3.79 -19.36 16.31
N TYR A 305 3.81 -18.93 15.04
CA TYR A 305 4.49 -19.70 13.98
C TYR A 305 6.02 -19.80 14.17
N ARG A 306 6.64 -18.77 14.77
CA ARG A 306 8.08 -18.80 15.13
C ARG A 306 8.36 -19.77 16.28
N GLU A 307 7.54 -19.77 17.32
CA GLU A 307 7.66 -20.71 18.44
C GLU A 307 7.41 -22.17 18.02
N LEU A 308 6.52 -22.40 17.05
CA LEU A 308 6.34 -23.70 16.40
C LEU A 308 7.51 -24.08 15.48
N ARG A 309 8.43 -23.15 15.22
CA ARG A 309 9.55 -23.28 14.28
C ARG A 309 9.10 -23.57 12.85
N TRP A 310 7.95 -23.05 12.44
CA TRP A 310 7.39 -23.26 11.10
C TRP A 310 7.74 -22.17 10.09
N THR A 311 8.68 -21.28 10.43
CA THR A 311 8.91 -20.04 9.69
C THR A 311 10.38 -19.76 9.45
N ARG A 312 10.65 -18.88 8.48
CA ARG A 312 11.96 -18.29 8.20
C ARG A 312 11.99 -16.80 8.51
#